data_AF-A0AAV3RV56-F1
#
_entry.id   AF-A0AAV3RV56-F1
#
_cell.length_a   1.000
_cell.length_b   1.000
_cell.length_c   1.000
_cell.angle_alpha   90.00
_cell.angle_beta   90.00
_cell.angle_gamma   90.00
#
_symmetry.space_group_name_H-M   'P 1'
#
loop_
_entity.id
_entity.type
_entity.pdbx_description
1 polymer ?
#
loop_
_entity_poly.entity_id
_entity_poly.type
_entity_poly.pdbx_seq_one_letter_code
_entity_poly.pdbx_strand_id
1 'polypeptide(L)'
;MKANREFRITHSDRTRVRASCVDQECSFRINSVRVHKNGKWVVRYYVKEHICSLDLRMTRCRGIATSKAIFHMVIEDGMGPNKIREFVQRVHGVNISYWKAWKAKEIGVHLVRGGAAESYTRLVAYFWLLEKSNPRTYSTYQLSENSCFKQCFWLWGRVLLVFNRAYVP
;
A
#
# COMPACT_ATOMS: atom_id res chain seq x y z
N MET A 1 -11.22 9.25 -2.45
CA MET A 1 -10.52 8.15 -3.16
C MET A 1 -11.54 7.39 -4.00
N LYS A 2 -11.39 7.34 -5.34
CA LYS A 2 -12.28 6.55 -6.21
C LYS A 2 -11.89 5.07 -6.09
N ALA A 3 -12.75 4.24 -5.49
CA ALA A 3 -12.52 2.80 -5.41
C ALA A 3 -12.77 2.17 -6.78
N ASN A 4 -11.71 1.75 -7.48
CA ASN A 4 -11.79 1.01 -8.74
C ASN A 4 -12.30 -0.42 -8.49
N ARG A 5 -13.62 -0.62 -8.49
CA ARG A 5 -14.26 -1.93 -8.35
C ARG A 5 -14.54 -2.54 -9.71
N GLU A 6 -14.17 -3.81 -9.88
CA GLU A 6 -14.38 -4.55 -11.13
C GLU A 6 -15.85 -4.96 -11.29
N PHE A 7 -16.37 -4.86 -12.51
CA PHE A 7 -17.70 -5.29 -12.88
C PHE A 7 -17.62 -6.22 -14.09
N ARG A 8 -18.59 -7.13 -14.21
CA ARG A 8 -18.77 -7.96 -15.39
C ARG A 8 -20.04 -7.55 -16.12
N ILE A 9 -20.02 -7.65 -17.44
CA ILE A 9 -21.23 -7.55 -18.25
C ILE A 9 -21.94 -8.91 -18.16
N THR A 10 -23.14 -8.94 -17.59
CA THR A 10 -23.96 -10.15 -17.50
C THR A 10 -24.85 -10.31 -18.72
N HIS A 11 -25.25 -9.21 -19.35
CA HIS A 11 -26.10 -9.21 -20.53
C HIS A 11 -25.77 -7.99 -21.40
N SER A 12 -25.64 -8.19 -22.71
CA SER A 12 -25.47 -7.09 -23.66
C SER A 12 -26.18 -7.44 -24.97
N ASP A 13 -27.13 -6.61 -25.38
CA ASP A 13 -27.79 -6.68 -26.67
C ASP A 13 -28.03 -5.26 -27.23
N ARG A 14 -28.68 -5.14 -28.38
CA ARG A 14 -28.94 -3.84 -29.05
C ARG A 14 -29.92 -2.93 -28.30
N THR A 15 -30.60 -3.45 -27.29
CA THR A 15 -31.70 -2.83 -26.54
C THR A 15 -31.42 -2.66 -25.05
N ARG A 16 -30.51 -3.46 -24.45
CA ARG A 16 -30.20 -3.44 -23.01
C ARG A 16 -28.78 -3.91 -22.71
N VAL A 17 -28.19 -3.33 -21.68
CA VAL A 17 -26.92 -3.76 -21.09
C VAL A 17 -27.10 -3.90 -19.59
N ARG A 18 -26.70 -5.05 -19.05
CA ARG A 18 -26.62 -5.29 -17.61
C ARG A 18 -25.18 -5.56 -17.20
N ALA A 19 -24.76 -4.88 -16.15
CA ALA A 19 -23.50 -5.14 -15.47
C ALA A 19 -23.77 -5.46 -14.01
N SER A 20 -23.00 -6.38 -13.44
CA SER A 20 -22.99 -6.70 -12.02
C SER A 20 -21.57 -6.73 -11.50
N CYS A 21 -21.41 -6.78 -10.19
CA CYS A 21 -20.10 -7.05 -9.61
C CYS A 21 -19.58 -8.42 -10.09
N VAL A 22 -18.26 -8.60 -10.06
CA VAL A 22 -17.63 -9.91 -10.29
C VAL A 22 -18.02 -10.89 -9.18
N ASP A 23 -18.22 -10.38 -7.97
CA ASP A 23 -18.78 -11.14 -6.84
C ASP A 23 -20.28 -11.38 -7.04
N GLN A 24 -20.71 -12.65 -6.92
CA GLN A 24 -22.11 -13.05 -7.11
C GLN A 24 -22.98 -12.64 -5.92
N GLU A 25 -22.40 -12.60 -4.72
CA GLU A 25 -23.10 -12.22 -3.48
C GLU A 25 -23.19 -10.70 -3.29
N CYS A 26 -22.61 -9.93 -4.20
CA CYS A 26 -22.62 -8.48 -4.12
C CYS A 26 -23.90 -7.86 -4.71
N SER A 27 -24.41 -6.84 -4.03
CA SER A 27 -25.58 -6.06 -4.42
C SER A 27 -25.39 -5.18 -5.66
N PHE A 28 -24.15 -4.85 -6.04
CA PHE A 28 -23.90 -3.89 -7.10
C PHE A 28 -24.39 -4.40 -8.46
N ARG A 29 -25.30 -3.62 -9.07
CA ARG A 29 -25.90 -3.91 -10.37
C ARG A 29 -26.24 -2.61 -11.11
N ILE A 30 -26.00 -2.62 -12.42
CA ILE A 30 -26.39 -1.56 -13.35
C ILE A 30 -27.21 -2.18 -14.48
N ASN A 31 -28.35 -1.58 -14.79
CA ASN A 31 -29.15 -1.93 -15.96
C ASN A 31 -29.40 -0.66 -16.78
N SER A 32 -28.97 -0.68 -18.03
CA SER A 32 -29.29 0.37 -19.01
C SER A 32 -30.11 -0.20 -20.16
N VAL A 33 -31.01 0.62 -20.68
CA VAL A 33 -31.92 0.28 -21.78
C VAL A 33 -31.82 1.37 -22.83
N ARG A 34 -31.86 0.98 -24.10
CA ARG A 34 -31.93 1.89 -25.23
C ARG A 34 -33.37 2.35 -25.43
N VAL A 35 -33.61 3.65 -25.35
CA VAL A 35 -34.92 4.25 -25.58
C VAL A 35 -35.21 4.21 -27.08
N HIS A 36 -36.23 3.45 -27.49
CA HIS A 36 -36.60 3.25 -28.89
C HIS A 36 -36.85 4.56 -29.66
N LYS A 37 -37.46 5.55 -29.01
CA LYS A 37 -37.84 6.82 -29.65
C LYS A 37 -36.65 7.66 -30.12
N ASN A 38 -35.52 7.65 -29.40
CA ASN A 38 -34.41 8.58 -29.63
C ASN A 38 -33.05 7.86 -29.73
N GLY A 39 -33.03 6.53 -29.64
CA GLY A 39 -31.81 5.71 -29.69
C GLY A 39 -30.83 5.89 -28.51
N LYS A 40 -31.15 6.74 -27.54
CA LYS A 40 -30.31 7.05 -26.37
C LYS A 40 -30.37 5.94 -25.33
N TRP A 41 -29.27 5.71 -24.63
CA TRP A 41 -29.20 4.78 -23.50
C TRP A 41 -29.57 5.50 -22.20
N VAL A 42 -30.45 4.89 -21.41
CA VAL A 42 -30.83 5.38 -20.08
C VAL A 42 -30.54 4.30 -19.05
N VAL A 43 -29.98 4.70 -17.91
CA VAL A 43 -29.82 3.81 -16.77
C VAL A 43 -31.17 3.69 -16.08
N ARG A 44 -31.79 2.51 -16.14
CA ARG A 44 -33.08 2.23 -15.48
C ARG A 44 -32.92 1.83 -14.02
N TYR A 45 -31.83 1.16 -13.70
CA TYR A 45 -31.57 0.65 -12.36
C TYR A 45 -30.08 0.75 -12.06
N TYR A 46 -29.76 1.33 -10.90
CA TYR A 46 -28.39 1.51 -10.43
C TYR A 46 -28.32 1.32 -8.93
N VAL A 47 -27.65 0.24 -8.50
CA VAL A 47 -27.25 0.04 -7.10
C VAL A 47 -25.79 0.37 -7.00
N LYS A 48 -25.49 1.50 -6.34
CA LYS A 48 -24.13 1.98 -6.11
C LYS A 48 -23.39 1.15 -5.06
N GLU A 49 -24.11 0.70 -4.05
CA GLU A 49 -23.52 0.06 -2.89
C GLU A 49 -23.00 -1.33 -3.22
N HIS A 50 -21.81 -1.61 -2.70
CA HIS A 50 -21.18 -2.91 -2.76
C HIS A 50 -21.04 -3.44 -1.34
N ILE A 51 -21.56 -4.65 -1.12
CA ILE A 51 -21.32 -5.42 0.10
C ILE A 51 -20.02 -6.23 0.02
N CYS A 52 -19.48 -6.43 -1.19
CA CYS A 52 -18.22 -7.14 -1.36
C CYS A 52 -17.04 -6.33 -0.81
N SER A 53 -16.17 -7.00 -0.08
CA SER A 53 -14.88 -6.43 0.29
C SER A 53 -14.02 -6.27 -0.97
N LEU A 54 -13.11 -5.30 -0.96
CA LEU A 54 -12.12 -5.13 -2.02
C LEU A 54 -11.15 -6.33 -2.13
N ASP A 55 -11.22 -7.28 -1.19
CA ASP A 55 -10.38 -8.49 -1.16
C ASP A 55 -10.59 -9.40 -2.37
N LEU A 56 -11.74 -9.32 -3.07
CA LEU A 56 -11.99 -10.14 -4.25
C LEU A 56 -11.15 -9.76 -5.49
N ARG A 57 -10.37 -8.67 -5.43
CA ARG A 57 -9.29 -8.43 -6.40
C ARG A 57 -8.17 -9.48 -6.32
N MET A 58 -8.06 -10.22 -5.21
CA MET A 58 -6.99 -11.19 -5.01
C MET A 58 -7.04 -12.38 -5.98
N THR A 59 -8.21 -12.77 -6.50
CA THR A 59 -8.34 -14.03 -7.23
C THR A 59 -8.07 -13.94 -8.73
N ARG A 60 -8.14 -12.75 -9.35
CA ARG A 60 -7.98 -12.62 -10.82
C ARG A 60 -6.98 -11.58 -11.31
N CYS A 61 -6.52 -10.65 -10.46
CA CYS A 61 -5.48 -9.70 -10.86
C CYS A 61 -4.47 -9.48 -9.73
N ARG A 62 -3.30 -10.14 -9.83
CA ARG A 62 -2.00 -9.62 -9.35
C ARG A 62 -1.98 -8.98 -7.94
N GLY A 63 -2.85 -9.44 -7.03
CA GLY A 63 -3.13 -8.80 -5.75
C GLY A 63 -2.70 -9.71 -4.62
N ILE A 64 -1.62 -9.31 -3.99
CA ILE A 64 -0.96 -9.98 -2.90
C ILE A 64 -1.89 -10.11 -1.69
N ALA A 65 -2.02 -11.34 -1.22
CA ALA A 65 -2.12 -11.81 0.17
C ALA A 65 -3.02 -11.03 1.15
N THR A 66 -3.90 -11.78 1.82
CA THR A 66 -4.73 -11.34 2.96
C THR A 66 -3.94 -10.49 3.96
N SER A 67 -4.60 -9.57 4.66
CA SER A 67 -4.05 -8.81 5.78
C SER A 67 -3.24 -9.68 6.77
N LYS A 68 -3.65 -10.93 6.98
CA LYS A 68 -2.96 -11.93 7.81
C LYS A 68 -1.63 -12.42 7.22
N ALA A 69 -1.56 -12.60 5.91
CA ALA A 69 -0.33 -12.92 5.20
C ALA A 69 0.62 -11.71 5.15
N ILE A 70 0.08 -10.49 5.00
CA ILE A 70 0.85 -9.24 5.11
C ILE A 70 1.43 -9.09 6.52
N PHE A 71 0.65 -9.38 7.56
CA PHE A 71 1.12 -9.37 8.94
C PHE A 71 2.26 -10.37 9.18
N HIS A 72 2.11 -11.63 8.74
CA HIS A 72 3.17 -12.64 8.84
C HIS A 72 4.40 -12.35 7.96
N MET A 73 4.22 -11.69 6.82
CA MET A 73 5.33 -11.30 5.93
C MET A 73 6.22 -10.20 6.51
N VAL A 74 5.70 -9.40 7.45
CA VAL A 74 6.34 -8.14 7.88
C VAL A 74 6.83 -8.16 9.32
N ILE A 75 6.18 -8.93 10.21
CA ILE A 75 6.62 -9.05 11.60
C ILE A 75 7.73 -10.10 11.76
N GLU A 76 7.70 -11.16 10.97
CA GLU A 76 8.85 -12.07 10.88
C GLU A 76 9.80 -11.55 9.79
N ASP A 77 10.78 -10.74 10.19
CA ASP A 77 11.89 -10.25 9.33
C ASP A 77 12.58 -11.35 8.48
N GLY A 78 12.35 -12.64 8.81
CA GLY A 78 12.93 -13.81 8.15
C GLY A 78 12.08 -14.53 7.08
N MET A 79 10.88 -14.07 6.72
CA MET A 79 10.11 -14.75 5.65
C MET A 79 10.62 -14.34 4.27
N GLY A 80 11.49 -15.19 3.69
CA GLY A 80 11.93 -15.05 2.30
C GLY A 80 10.81 -15.35 1.28
N PRO A 81 10.91 -14.92 0.02
CA PRO A 81 9.86 -15.11 -0.98
C PRO A 81 9.42 -16.57 -1.17
N ASN A 82 10.29 -17.55 -0.96
CA ASN A 82 9.93 -18.97 -1.04
C ASN A 82 8.96 -19.41 0.05
N LYS A 83 9.16 -18.98 1.29
CA LYS A 83 8.23 -19.26 2.40
C LYS A 83 6.87 -18.61 2.15
N ILE A 84 6.83 -17.44 1.52
CA ILE A 84 5.58 -16.78 1.10
C ILE A 84 4.84 -17.62 0.05
N ARG A 85 5.56 -18.20 -0.93
CA ARG A 85 4.95 -19.11 -1.92
C ARG A 85 4.35 -20.33 -1.26
N GLU A 86 5.06 -20.96 -0.33
CA GLU A 86 4.56 -22.12 0.42
C GLU A 86 3.35 -21.77 1.28
N PHE A 87 3.38 -20.63 1.96
CA PHE A 87 2.25 -20.14 2.76
C PHE A 87 1.01 -19.92 1.89
N VAL A 88 1.16 -19.24 0.75
CA VAL A 88 0.05 -18.97 -0.16
C VAL A 88 -0.50 -20.25 -0.76
N GLN A 89 0.37 -21.21 -1.12
CA GLN A 89 -0.07 -22.53 -1.57
C GLN A 89 -0.83 -23.29 -0.47
N ARG A 90 -0.35 -23.25 0.78
CA ARG A 90 -0.96 -23.97 1.90
C ARG A 90 -2.31 -23.39 2.31
N VAL A 91 -2.41 -22.06 2.37
CA VAL A 91 -3.60 -21.36 2.89
C VAL A 91 -4.65 -21.15 1.80
N HIS A 92 -4.22 -20.92 0.56
CA HIS A 92 -5.11 -20.54 -0.54
C HIS A 92 -5.15 -21.56 -1.68
N GLY A 93 -4.31 -22.61 -1.66
CA GLY A 93 -4.26 -23.61 -2.74
C GLY A 93 -3.68 -23.07 -4.06
N VAL A 94 -3.15 -21.84 -4.06
CA VAL A 94 -2.69 -21.15 -5.27
C VAL A 94 -1.18 -21.08 -5.31
N ASN A 95 -0.61 -21.45 -6.46
CA ASN A 95 0.82 -21.35 -6.68
C ASN A 95 1.15 -19.97 -7.27
N ILE A 96 2.09 -19.25 -6.65
CA ILE A 96 2.52 -17.93 -7.11
C ILE A 96 3.99 -17.95 -7.54
N SER A 97 4.35 -17.11 -8.51
CA SER A 97 5.73 -16.95 -8.93
C SER A 97 6.57 -16.29 -7.84
N TYR A 98 7.89 -16.54 -7.88
CA TYR A 98 8.85 -15.89 -7.00
C TYR A 98 8.74 -14.36 -7.03
N TRP A 99 8.65 -13.76 -8.22
CA TRP A 99 8.51 -12.31 -8.37
C TRP A 99 7.24 -11.75 -7.69
N LYS A 100 6.12 -12.48 -7.77
CA LYS A 100 4.89 -12.09 -7.07
C LYS A 100 5.07 -12.14 -5.56
N ALA A 101 5.75 -13.18 -5.05
CA ALA A 101 6.04 -13.31 -3.63
C ALA A 101 7.06 -12.26 -3.12
N TRP A 102 8.05 -11.90 -3.94
CA TRP A 102 8.98 -10.82 -3.60
C TRP A 102 8.26 -9.47 -3.58
N LYS A 103 7.45 -9.17 -4.61
CA LYS A 103 6.65 -7.94 -4.66
C LYS A 103 5.62 -7.88 -3.53
N ALA A 104 5.11 -9.03 -3.10
CA ALA A 104 4.24 -9.17 -1.94
C ALA A 104 4.88 -8.63 -0.67
N LYS A 105 6.10 -9.10 -0.42
CA LYS A 105 6.90 -8.71 0.72
C LYS A 105 7.16 -7.21 0.71
N GLU A 106 7.62 -6.67 -0.42
CA GLU A 106 7.90 -5.23 -0.56
C GLU A 106 6.68 -4.35 -0.25
N ILE A 107 5.51 -4.72 -0.77
CA ILE A 107 4.26 -3.99 -0.51
C ILE A 107 3.86 -4.12 0.96
N GLY A 108 3.97 -5.31 1.55
CA GLY A 108 3.69 -5.51 2.97
C GLY A 108 4.61 -4.67 3.86
N VAL A 109 5.92 -4.67 3.58
CA VAL A 109 6.91 -3.88 4.33
C VAL A 109 6.57 -2.39 4.25
N HIS A 110 6.26 -1.89 3.05
CA HIS A 110 5.84 -0.50 2.86
C HIS A 110 4.55 -0.17 3.65
N LEU A 111 3.58 -1.07 3.72
CA LEU A 111 2.33 -0.82 4.44
C LEU A 111 2.54 -0.69 5.96
N VAL A 112 3.49 -1.43 6.54
CA VAL A 112 3.74 -1.40 7.99
C VAL A 112 4.78 -0.34 8.37
N ARG A 113 5.89 -0.26 7.63
CA ARG A 113 7.00 0.65 7.93
C ARG A 113 6.86 2.02 7.27
N GLY A 114 5.91 2.17 6.34
CA GLY A 114 5.81 3.34 5.48
C GLY A 114 6.84 3.32 4.35
N GLY A 115 6.72 4.29 3.45
CA GLY A 115 7.74 4.56 2.43
C GLY A 115 9.00 5.16 3.03
N ALA A 116 10.12 5.11 2.29
CA ALA A 116 11.37 5.75 2.72
C ALA A 116 11.16 7.23 3.06
N ALA A 117 10.40 7.95 2.24
CA ALA A 117 10.04 9.35 2.49
C ALA A 117 9.28 9.56 3.81
N GLU A 118 8.32 8.70 4.12
CA GLU A 118 7.55 8.74 5.38
C GLU A 118 8.41 8.37 6.60
N SER A 119 9.43 7.52 6.41
CA SER A 119 10.39 7.22 7.45
C SER A 119 11.31 8.43 7.75
N TYR A 120 11.69 9.20 6.72
CA TYR A 120 12.52 10.39 6.90
C TYR A 120 11.79 11.57 7.54
N THR A 121 10.46 11.69 7.39
CA THR A 121 9.71 12.73 8.13
C THR A 121 9.77 12.49 9.64
N ARG A 122 9.86 11.22 10.09
CA ARG A 122 10.05 10.85 11.50
C ARG A 122 11.46 11.14 12.01
N LEU A 123 12.45 11.21 11.11
CA LEU A 123 13.86 11.47 11.45
C LEU A 123 14.05 12.86 12.06
N VAL A 124 13.34 13.87 11.57
CA VAL A 124 13.38 15.24 12.11
C VAL A 124 12.86 15.28 13.55
N ALA A 125 11.72 14.62 13.81
CA ALA A 125 11.16 14.52 15.16
C ALA A 125 12.09 13.72 16.09
N TYR A 126 12.76 12.68 15.57
CA TYR A 126 13.75 11.92 16.32
C TYR A 126 14.95 12.77 16.73
N PHE A 127 15.51 13.58 15.82
CA PHE A 127 16.62 14.47 16.14
C PHE A 127 16.27 15.50 17.20
N TRP A 128 15.09 16.12 17.09
CA TRP A 128 14.61 17.02 18.13
C TRP A 128 14.52 16.34 19.50
N LEU A 129 14.00 15.10 19.54
CA LEU A 129 13.93 14.32 20.77
C LEU A 129 15.32 13.93 21.30
N LEU A 130 16.24 13.64 20.40
CA LEU A 130 17.60 13.22 20.70
C LEU A 130 18.40 14.33 21.38
N GLU A 131 18.31 15.56 20.87
CA GLU A 131 18.94 16.75 21.45
C GLU A 131 18.34 17.09 22.81
N LYS A 132 17.02 16.96 22.94
CA LYS A 132 16.32 17.18 24.21
C LYS A 132 16.71 16.16 25.28
N SER A 133 16.84 14.89 24.90
CA SER A 133 17.17 13.79 25.83
C SER A 133 18.64 13.74 26.20
N ASN A 134 19.52 14.20 25.30
CA ASN A 134 20.96 14.23 25.51
C ASN A 134 21.48 15.65 25.33
N PRO A 135 21.48 16.45 26.41
CA PRO A 135 22.07 17.78 26.39
C PRO A 135 23.50 17.71 25.84
N ARG A 136 23.84 18.58 24.89
CA ARG A 136 25.10 18.65 24.11
C ARG A 136 25.18 17.77 22.86
N THR A 137 24.19 16.92 22.57
CA THR A 137 24.09 16.30 21.24
C THR A 137 23.67 17.36 20.23
N TYR A 138 24.33 17.36 19.07
CA TYR A 138 24.00 18.27 17.96
C TYR A 138 23.62 17.45 16.75
N SER A 139 22.55 17.85 16.07
CA SER A 139 22.09 17.22 14.84
C SER A 139 21.75 18.27 13.78
N THR A 140 21.99 17.92 12.53
CA THR A 140 21.64 18.75 11.37
C THR A 140 21.20 17.87 10.22
N TYR A 141 20.31 18.38 9.37
CA TYR A 141 19.82 17.66 8.20
C TYR A 141 19.60 18.62 7.03
N GLN A 142 19.70 18.09 5.82
CA GLN A 142 19.50 18.81 4.57
C GLN A 142 18.37 18.15 3.78
N LEU A 143 17.49 18.99 3.25
CA LEU A 143 16.42 18.60 2.34
C LEU A 143 16.73 19.09 0.93
N SER A 144 16.18 18.40 -0.06
CA SER A 144 16.16 18.82 -1.47
C SER A 144 15.12 19.92 -1.68
N GLU A 145 15.15 20.55 -2.86
CA GLU A 145 14.14 21.53 -3.29
C GLU A 145 12.71 20.96 -3.23
N ASN A 146 12.57 19.66 -3.48
CA ASN A 146 11.28 18.95 -3.41
C ASN A 146 10.94 18.45 -1.99
N SER A 147 11.59 18.98 -0.95
CA SER A 147 11.45 18.52 0.45
C SER A 147 11.79 17.05 0.69
N CYS A 148 12.54 16.43 -0.22
CA CYS A 148 13.06 15.06 -0.04
C CYS A 148 14.34 15.09 0.82
N PHE A 149 14.51 14.11 1.70
CA PHE A 149 15.74 13.95 2.49
C PHE A 149 16.98 13.79 1.60
N LYS A 150 18.05 14.56 1.87
CA LYS A 150 19.35 14.42 1.21
C LYS A 150 20.39 13.78 2.14
N GLN A 151 20.62 14.39 3.30
CA GLN A 151 21.65 13.97 4.24
C GLN A 151 21.33 14.45 5.66
N CYS A 152 21.86 13.76 6.66
CA CYS A 152 21.92 14.24 8.03
C CYS A 152 23.27 13.93 8.67
N PHE A 153 23.63 14.74 9.66
CA PHE A 153 24.78 14.52 10.52
C PHE A 153 24.33 14.68 11.97
N TRP A 154 24.87 13.85 12.86
CA TRP A 154 24.71 14.05 14.29
C TRP A 154 26.01 13.71 15.02
N LEU A 155 26.22 14.40 16.15
CA LEU A 155 27.37 14.22 17.01
C LEU A 155 26.88 14.12 18.45
N TRP A 156 27.26 13.04 19.12
CA TRP A 156 26.99 12.86 20.54
C TRP A 156 27.79 13.86 21.36
N GLY A 157 27.16 14.46 22.38
CA GLY A 157 27.79 15.54 23.15
C GLY A 157 29.12 15.19 23.82
N ARG A 158 29.38 13.92 24.12
CA ARG A 158 30.70 13.48 24.65
C ARG A 158 31.81 13.49 23.60
N VAL A 159 31.47 13.28 22.32
CA VAL A 159 32.42 13.29 21.20
C VAL A 159 32.79 14.73 20.81
N LEU A 160 31.82 15.66 20.90
CA LEU A 160 32.03 17.10 20.67
C LEU A 160 33.06 17.71 21.63
N LEU A 161 33.04 17.32 22.90
CA LEU A 161 34.01 17.80 23.90
C LEU A 161 35.44 17.34 23.62
N VAL A 162 35.62 16.14 23.05
CA VAL A 162 36.93 15.61 22.68
C VAL A 162 37.46 16.33 21.44
N PHE A 163 36.60 16.56 20.44
CA PHE A 163 36.96 17.33 19.24
C PHE A 163 37.34 18.78 19.55
N ASN A 164 36.57 19.48 20.40
CA ASN A 164 36.91 20.85 20.79
C ASN A 164 38.17 20.93 21.67
N ARG A 165 38.51 19.89 22.43
CA ARG A 165 39.78 19.87 23.20
C ARG A 165 41.00 19.61 22.33
N ALA A 166 40.85 19.00 21.15
CA ALA A 166 41.95 18.69 20.25
C ALA A 166 42.27 19.82 19.25
N TYR A 167 41.35 20.78 19.07
CA TYR A 167 41.44 21.82 18.03
C TYR A 167 41.31 23.27 18.53
N VAL A 168 41.40 23.50 19.84
CA VAL A 168 41.59 24.85 20.39
C VAL A 168 43.09 25.02 20.68
N PRO A 169 43.79 25.98 20.04
CA PRO A 169 45.20 26.27 20.32
C PRO A 169 45.42 26.82 21.74
#